data_AF-A0A920BJQ2-F1
#
_entry.id   AF-A0A920BJQ2-F1
#
_cell.length_a   1.000
_cell.length_b   1.000
_cell.length_c   1.000
_cell.angle_alpha   90.00
_cell.angle_beta   90.00
_cell.angle_gamma   90.00
#
_symmetry.space_group_name_H-M   'P 1'
#
loop_
_entity.id
_entity.type
_entity.pdbx_description
1 polymer ?
#
loop_
_entity_poly.entity_id
_entity_poly.type
_entity_poly.pdbx_seq_one_letter_code
_entity_poly.pdbx_strand_id
1 'polypeptide(L)' 'MFEHLGWRDAADDIIKAVEQTIGEKIVTYDFARLMDGATEVKCSEFASAIVDRL' A
#
# COMPACT_ATOMS: atom_id res chain seq x y z
N MET A 1 -2.20 12.76 -7.63
CA MET A 1 -2.66 14.08 -7.12
C MET A 1 -1.50 14.88 -6.54
N PHE A 2 -0.76 14.36 -5.55
CA PHE A 2 0.40 15.05 -4.98
C PHE A 2 1.48 15.47 -5.99
N GLU A 3 1.76 14.63 -7.00
CA GLU A 3 2.64 15.00 -8.11
C GLU A 3 2.17 16.25 -8.88
N HIS A 4 0.85 16.39 -9.09
CA HIS A 4 0.24 17.52 -9.78
C HIS A 4 0.30 18.81 -8.94
N LEU A 5 0.24 18.68 -7.61
CA LEU A 5 0.45 19.79 -6.67
C LEU A 5 1.94 20.17 -6.52
N GLY A 6 2.86 19.43 -7.15
CA GLY A 6 4.30 19.63 -7.01
C GLY A 6 4.89 19.04 -5.73
N TRP A 7 4.11 18.31 -4.95
CA TRP A 7 4.56 17.66 -3.71
C TRP A 7 5.17 16.29 -4.04
N ARG A 8 6.35 16.32 -4.66
CA ARG A 8 7.02 15.10 -5.15
C ARG A 8 7.45 14.17 -4.04
N ASP A 9 8.09 14.68 -2.99
CA ASP A 9 8.59 13.86 -1.88
C ASP A 9 7.46 13.03 -1.23
N ALA A 10 6.31 13.67 -0.96
CA ALA A 10 5.14 12.98 -0.41
C ALA A 10 4.55 11.95 -1.37
N ALA A 11 4.58 12.21 -2.68
CA ALA A 11 4.12 11.24 -3.68
C ALA A 11 5.03 10.02 -3.73
N ASP A 12 6.35 10.25 -3.74
CA ASP A 12 7.37 9.21 -3.79
C ASP A 12 7.32 8.32 -2.54
N ASP A 13 7.13 8.91 -1.36
CA ASP A 13 7.01 8.15 -0.11
C ASP A 13 5.75 7.28 -0.10
N ILE A 14 4.60 7.80 -0.56
CA ILE A 14 3.37 7.02 -0.69
C ILE A 14 3.55 5.85 -1.67
N ILE A 15 4.20 6.09 -2.82
CA ILE A 15 4.45 5.03 -3.81
C ILE A 15 5.30 3.92 -3.19
N LYS A 16 6.42 4.26 -2.55
CA LYS A 16 7.30 3.28 -1.89
C LYS A 16 6.56 2.48 -0.81
N ALA A 17 5.78 3.15 0.03
CA ALA A 17 5.04 2.50 1.10
C ALA A 17 4.00 1.51 0.54
N VAL A 18 3.29 1.88 -0.54
CA VAL A 18 2.34 0.99 -1.22
C VAL A 18 3.06 -0.21 -1.86
N GLU A 19 4.16 0.03 -2.57
CA GLU A 19 4.98 -1.03 -3.18
C GLU A 19 5.47 -2.03 -2.14
N GLN A 20 5.99 -1.53 -1.00
CA GLN A 20 6.44 -2.36 0.10
C GLN A 20 5.30 -3.17 0.72
N THR A 21 4.14 -2.55 0.98
CA THR A 21 2.98 -3.23 1.58
C THR A 21 2.50 -4.39 0.71
N ILE A 22 2.40 -4.17 -0.61
CA ILE A 22 2.01 -5.21 -1.58
C ILE A 22 3.11 -6.28 -1.69
N GLY A 23 4.38 -5.89 -1.68
CA GLY A 23 5.53 -6.82 -1.72
C GLY A 23 5.57 -7.78 -0.52
N GLU A 24 5.12 -7.31 0.65
CA GLU A 24 4.96 -8.13 1.86
C GLU A 24 3.66 -8.96 1.85
N LYS A 25 2.86 -8.88 0.78
CA LYS A 25 1.59 -9.58 0.59
C LYS A 25 0.53 -9.26 1.65
N ILE A 26 0.60 -8.09 2.27
CA ILE A 26 -0.46 -7.58 3.15
C ILE A 26 -1.41 -6.78 2.28
N VAL A 27 -2.55 -7.36 1.91
CA VAL A 27 -3.41 -6.80 0.84
C VAL A 27 -4.89 -7.03 1.12
N THR A 28 -5.75 -6.30 0.44
CA THR A 28 -7.20 -6.52 0.48
C THR A 28 -7.61 -7.77 -0.31
N TYR A 29 -8.83 -8.26 -0.05
CA TYR A 29 -9.40 -9.49 -0.63
C TYR A 29 -9.20 -9.65 -2.15
N ASP A 30 -9.33 -8.55 -2.89
CA ASP A 30 -9.22 -8.48 -4.34
C ASP A 30 -7.85 -8.92 -4.87
N PHE A 31 -6.76 -8.59 -4.17
CA PHE A 31 -5.42 -9.13 -4.43
C PHE A 31 -5.20 -10.48 -3.76
N ALA A 32 -5.63 -10.65 -2.51
CA ALA A 32 -5.36 -11.85 -1.73
C ALA A 32 -5.84 -13.13 -2.43
N ARG A 33 -7.01 -13.09 -3.08
CA ARG A 33 -7.56 -14.23 -3.84
C ARG A 33 -6.76 -14.63 -5.09
N LEU A 34 -5.79 -13.81 -5.50
CA LEU A 34 -4.90 -14.05 -6.65
C LEU A 34 -3.46 -14.34 -6.23
N MET A 35 -3.17 -14.41 -4.92
CA MET A 35 -1.82 -14.52 -4.37
C MET A 35 -1.72 -15.67 -3.37
N ASP A 36 -0.73 -16.55 -3.56
CA ASP A 36 -0.42 -17.57 -2.55
C ASP A 36 0.27 -16.95 -1.32
N GLY A 37 -0.24 -17.27 -0.14
CA GLY A 37 0.33 -16.83 1.15
C GLY A 37 0.14 -15.35 1.44
N ALA A 38 -0.90 -14.71 0.87
CA ALA A 38 -1.25 -13.35 1.23
C ALA A 38 -1.91 -13.26 2.62
N THR A 39 -1.65 -12.15 3.31
CA THR A 39 -2.38 -11.74 4.51
C THR A 39 -3.52 -10.83 4.06
N GLU A 40 -4.73 -11.38 4.01
CA GLU A 40 -5.93 -10.60 3.67
C GLU A 40 -6.31 -9.66 4.83
N VAL A 41 -6.46 -8.37 4.53
CA VAL A 41 -6.84 -7.33 5.49
C VAL A 41 -8.00 -6.47 4.99
N LYS A 42 -8.69 -5.78 5.89
CA LYS A 42 -9.73 -4.80 5.53
C LYS A 42 -9.12 -3.55 4.91
N CYS A 43 -9.94 -2.75 4.21
CA CYS A 43 -9.51 -1.49 3.59
C CYS A 43 -8.81 -0.54 4.59
N SER A 44 -9.36 -0.35 5.78
CA SER A 44 -8.75 0.50 6.81
C SER A 44 -7.42 -0.06 7.33
N GLU A 45 -7.31 -1.39 7.43
CA GLU A 45 -6.10 -2.07 7.89
C GLU A 45 -5.00 -2.02 6.82
N PHE A 46 -5.36 -2.10 5.53
CA PHE A 46 -4.43 -1.89 4.43
C PHE A 46 -3.88 -0.46 4.42
N ALA A 47 -4.74 0.54 4.66
CA ALA A 47 -4.31 1.92 4.81
C ALA A 47 -3.37 2.09 6.02
N SER A 48 -3.68 1.47 7.17
CA SER A 48 -2.76 1.45 8.32
C SER A 48 -1.42 0.80 7.97
N ALA A 49 -1.42 -0.31 7.25
CA ALA A 49 -0.18 -0.98 6.82
C ALA A 49 0.67 -0.11 5.88
N ILE A 50 0.04 0.67 5.00
CA ILE A 50 0.76 1.65 4.16
C ILE A 50 1.37 2.74 5.06
N VAL A 51 0.62 3.28 6.02
CA VAL A 51 1.12 4.33 6.94
C VAL A 51 2.29 3.83 7.78
N ASP A 52 2.29 2.57 8.20
CA ASP A 52 3.40 1.95 8.94
C ASP A 52 4.70 1.84 8.11
N ARG A 53 4.63 2.04 6.79
CA ARG A 53 5.74 1.96 5.82
C ARG A 53 6.06 3.30 5.14
N LEU A 54 5.44 4.41 5.58
CA LEU A 54 5.83 5.78 5.23
C LEU A 54 7.06 6.20 6.06
#